data_AF-A0A1G6ALU4-F1
#
_entry.id   AF-A0A1G6ALU4-F1
#
_cell.length_a   1.000
_cell.length_b   1.000
_cell.length_c   1.000
_cell.angle_alpha   90.00
_cell.angle_beta   90.00
_cell.angle_gamma   90.00
#
_symmetry.space_group_name_H-M   'P 1'
#
loop_
_entity.id
_entity.type
_entity.pdbx_description
1 polymer ?
#
loop_
_entity_poly.entity_id
_entity_poly.type
_entity_poly.pdbx_seq_one_letter_code
_entity_poly.pdbx_strand_id
1 'polypeptide(L)'
;MHARPLALAGLIAAAYAVAASPAAAGTLLDRARQALEETGDKIEKAADDAGREVRNFLVDNPDLNRDLVDLGKRLKLPGFDDAGPDAGAGLVAAPSPTAQGGSVTLGAVGLPGSTDVTIAAGPSVDAAEEIATATTSDRGTLQVTVTVPEDAAPDMPLVFVVETADKRVRVVSEAIPVVAAADIVRISGTLSKEGVECPALRGDDGMLYTLAIDGLGDFEPGDRVEVEGTPAEISICTQGTTLGVISMVALK
;
A
#
# COMPACT_ATOMS: atom_id res chain seq x y z
N MET A 1 53.28 22.23 -49.75
CA MET A 1 52.74 23.02 -50.87
C MET A 1 52.72 22.14 -52.10
N HIS A 2 51.69 22.34 -52.94
CA HIS A 2 51.45 21.73 -54.26
C HIS A 2 50.65 20.43 -54.31
N ALA A 3 49.33 20.66 -54.35
CA ALA A 3 48.37 19.89 -55.10
C ALA A 3 48.78 19.72 -56.57
N ARG A 4 48.44 18.57 -57.17
CA ARG A 4 48.28 18.38 -58.60
C ARG A 4 47.10 17.43 -58.87
N PRO A 5 46.45 17.55 -60.05
CA PRO A 5 45.00 17.47 -60.16
C PRO A 5 44.48 16.27 -60.98
N LEU A 6 43.16 16.08 -60.86
CA LEU A 6 42.18 15.60 -61.85
C LEU A 6 42.69 15.27 -63.27
N ALA A 7 42.31 14.10 -63.82
CA ALA A 7 41.10 13.96 -64.67
C ALA A 7 41.12 12.71 -65.57
N LEU A 8 39.99 11.97 -65.49
CA LEU A 8 39.19 11.39 -66.58
C LEU A 8 39.66 10.22 -67.49
N ALA A 9 38.61 9.47 -67.86
CA ALA A 9 38.42 8.51 -68.95
C ALA A 9 38.91 7.08 -68.67
N GLY A 10 38.10 6.02 -68.70
CA GLY A 10 36.74 5.86 -69.22
C GLY A 10 36.70 4.66 -70.18
N LEU A 11 36.02 3.58 -69.75
CA LEU A 11 35.51 2.42 -70.54
C LEU A 11 36.59 1.56 -71.24
N ILE A 12 36.57 0.22 -71.24
CA ILE A 12 35.50 -0.69 -71.68
C ILE A 12 35.71 -2.07 -71.01
N ALA A 13 34.58 -2.72 -70.70
CA ALA A 13 34.44 -3.99 -70.02
C ALA A 13 35.03 -5.21 -70.76
N ALA A 14 35.56 -6.15 -69.98
CA ALA A 14 35.51 -7.57 -70.33
C ALA A 14 34.74 -8.29 -69.20
N ALA A 15 33.45 -8.50 -69.47
CA ALA A 15 32.59 -9.32 -68.65
C ALA A 15 33.06 -10.78 -68.72
N TYR A 16 33.77 -11.23 -67.69
CA TYR A 16 33.75 -12.63 -67.30
C TYR A 16 32.62 -12.79 -66.29
N ALA A 17 31.46 -13.19 -66.80
CA ALA A 17 30.40 -13.76 -65.98
C ALA A 17 30.90 -15.07 -65.38
N VAL A 18 31.48 -14.99 -64.18
CA VAL A 18 31.49 -16.14 -63.27
C VAL A 18 30.06 -16.29 -62.81
N ALA A 19 29.33 -17.23 -63.41
CA ALA A 19 28.09 -17.73 -62.86
C ALA A 19 28.40 -18.31 -61.48
N ALA A 20 28.19 -17.52 -60.42
CA ALA A 20 28.18 -18.04 -59.07
C ALA A 20 27.05 -19.07 -58.98
N SER A 21 27.42 -20.34 -58.89
CA SER A 21 26.46 -21.42 -58.69
C SER A 21 25.73 -21.17 -57.35
N PRO A 22 24.42 -21.44 -57.24
CA PRO A 22 23.66 -21.29 -55.99
C PRO A 22 24.15 -22.20 -54.84
N ALA A 23 25.10 -23.11 -55.10
CA ALA A 23 25.72 -23.97 -54.10
C ALA A 23 26.68 -23.24 -53.14
N ALA A 24 27.24 -22.08 -53.50
CA ALA A 24 28.14 -21.34 -52.61
C ALA A 24 27.41 -20.57 -51.49
N ALA A 25 26.14 -20.21 -51.71
CA ALA A 25 25.33 -19.45 -50.75
C ALA A 25 24.90 -20.31 -49.54
N GLY A 26 24.62 -21.60 -49.74
CA GLY A 26 24.33 -22.53 -48.63
C GLY A 26 25.52 -22.63 -47.66
N THR A 27 26.73 -22.82 -48.19
CA THR A 27 27.94 -22.99 -47.38
C THR A 27 28.33 -21.79 -46.51
N LEU A 28 27.94 -20.58 -46.91
CA LEU A 28 28.26 -19.35 -46.18
C LEU A 28 27.23 -19.08 -45.09
N LEU A 29 25.95 -19.33 -45.36
CA LEU A 29 24.87 -19.30 -44.36
C LEU A 29 25.05 -20.39 -43.30
N ASP A 30 25.48 -21.59 -43.70
CA ASP A 30 25.74 -22.69 -42.77
C ASP A 30 26.91 -22.36 -41.83
N ARG A 31 28.00 -21.77 -42.33
CA ARG A 31 29.10 -21.28 -41.49
C ARG A 31 28.68 -20.13 -40.57
N ALA A 32 27.86 -19.21 -41.06
CA ALA A 32 27.36 -18.10 -40.25
C ALA A 32 26.47 -18.61 -39.11
N ARG A 33 25.61 -19.59 -39.38
CA ARG A 33 24.76 -20.23 -38.36
C ARG A 33 25.58 -21.00 -37.33
N GLN A 34 26.56 -21.78 -37.77
CA GLN A 34 27.44 -22.53 -36.88
C GLN A 34 28.30 -21.62 -35.99
N ALA A 35 28.79 -20.50 -36.54
CA ALA A 35 29.52 -19.49 -35.78
C ALA A 35 28.62 -18.78 -34.75
N LEU A 36 27.34 -18.54 -35.07
CA LEU A 36 26.36 -17.98 -34.14
C LEU A 36 25.97 -18.97 -33.03
N GLU A 37 25.81 -20.25 -33.35
CA GLU A 37 25.54 -21.31 -32.37
C GLU A 37 26.73 -21.48 -31.41
N GLU A 38 27.96 -21.55 -31.92
CA GLU A 38 29.17 -21.65 -31.07
C GLU A 38 29.36 -20.40 -30.20
N THR A 39 29.02 -19.23 -30.72
CA THR A 39 29.07 -17.98 -29.94
C THR A 39 27.97 -17.95 -28.89
N GLY A 40 26.76 -18.42 -29.20
CA GLY A 40 25.65 -18.57 -28.27
C GLY A 40 26.02 -19.47 -27.10
N ASP A 41 26.56 -20.65 -27.37
CA ASP A 41 27.00 -21.61 -26.36
C ASP A 41 28.07 -21.05 -25.41
N LYS A 42 29.00 -20.24 -25.95
CA LYS A 42 30.02 -19.57 -25.15
C LYS A 42 29.44 -18.49 -24.24
N ILE A 43 28.47 -17.73 -24.74
CA ILE A 43 27.78 -16.69 -23.95
C ILE A 43 26.94 -17.35 -22.85
N GLU A 44 26.21 -18.41 -23.18
CA GLU A 44 25.39 -19.16 -22.21
C GLU A 44 26.25 -19.75 -21.09
N LYS A 45 27.37 -20.41 -21.42
CA LYS A 45 28.32 -20.89 -20.41
C LYS A 45 28.88 -19.78 -19.53
N ALA A 46 29.26 -18.65 -20.12
CA ALA A 46 29.78 -17.53 -19.34
C ALA A 46 28.72 -16.95 -18.40
N ALA A 47 27.47 -16.87 -18.83
CA ALA A 47 26.35 -16.44 -18.00
C ALA A 47 26.06 -17.43 -16.86
N ASP A 48 26.10 -18.73 -17.16
CA ASP A 48 25.91 -19.79 -16.16
C ASP A 48 27.02 -19.83 -15.11
N ASP A 49 28.27 -19.68 -15.55
CA ASP A 49 29.44 -19.64 -14.67
C ASP A 49 29.35 -18.44 -13.72
N ALA A 50 29.10 -17.25 -14.27
CA ALA A 50 28.89 -16.03 -13.47
C ALA A 50 27.69 -16.19 -12.51
N GLY A 51 26.59 -16.78 -12.98
CA GLY A 51 25.41 -17.04 -12.17
C GLY A 51 25.67 -18.04 -11.02
N ARG A 52 26.56 -19.02 -11.20
CA ARG A 52 26.96 -19.93 -10.12
C ARG A 52 27.89 -19.25 -9.12
N GLU A 53 28.83 -18.43 -9.57
CA GLU A 53 29.72 -17.66 -8.68
C GLU A 53 28.93 -16.70 -7.78
N VAL A 54 27.99 -15.95 -8.36
CA VAL A 54 27.11 -15.06 -7.59
C VAL A 54 26.26 -15.83 -6.59
N ARG A 55 25.69 -16.98 -6.99
CA ARG A 55 24.92 -17.84 -6.08
C ARG A 55 25.77 -18.36 -4.92
N ASN A 56 26.99 -18.83 -5.18
CA ASN A 56 27.90 -19.29 -4.14
C ASN A 56 28.26 -18.16 -3.16
N PHE A 57 28.53 -16.96 -3.68
CA PHE A 57 28.79 -15.79 -2.85
C PHE A 57 27.60 -15.42 -1.95
N LEU A 58 26.37 -15.50 -2.48
CA LEU A 58 25.15 -15.24 -1.71
C LEU A 58 24.86 -16.34 -0.66
N VAL A 59 25.20 -17.60 -0.95
CA VAL A 59 25.12 -18.70 0.03
C VAL A 59 26.08 -18.47 1.19
N ASP A 60 27.29 -17.98 0.91
CA ASP A 60 28.30 -17.67 1.92
C ASP A 60 28.00 -16.37 2.70
N ASN A 61 27.06 -15.55 2.22
CA ASN A 61 26.65 -14.28 2.82
C ASN A 61 25.12 -14.22 3.03
N PRO A 62 24.58 -14.92 4.05
CA PRO A 62 23.13 -15.09 4.21
C PRO A 62 22.37 -13.79 4.48
N ASP A 63 23.00 -12.79 5.10
CA ASP A 63 22.38 -11.49 5.34
C ASP A 63 22.19 -10.70 4.04
N LEU A 64 23.23 -10.65 3.20
CA LEU A 64 23.16 -10.03 1.88
C LEU A 64 22.10 -10.72 0.99
N ASN A 65 22.01 -12.05 1.07
CA ASN A 65 20.99 -12.81 0.36
C ASN A 65 19.57 -12.43 0.78
N ARG A 66 19.33 -12.19 2.08
CA ARG A 66 18.04 -11.72 2.58
C ARG A 66 17.69 -10.32 2.05
N ASP A 67 18.64 -9.39 2.12
CA ASP A 67 18.45 -8.02 1.63
C ASP A 67 18.13 -7.97 0.12
N LEU A 68 18.79 -8.83 -0.67
CA LEU A 68 18.61 -8.89 -2.12
C LEU A 68 17.25 -9.49 -2.51
N VAL A 69 16.79 -10.50 -1.76
CA VAL A 69 15.45 -11.08 -1.93
C VAL A 69 14.37 -10.06 -1.59
N ASP A 70 14.54 -9.30 -0.51
CA ASP A 70 13.58 -8.27 -0.11
C ASP A 70 13.56 -7.08 -1.10
N LEU A 71 14.71 -6.73 -1.66
CA LEU A 71 14.78 -5.78 -2.77
C LEU A 71 14.07 -6.32 -4.02
N GLY A 72 14.26 -7.60 -4.37
CA GLY A 72 13.60 -8.24 -5.51
C GLY A 72 12.07 -8.26 -5.41
N LYS A 73 11.55 -8.53 -4.21
CA LYS A 73 10.11 -8.41 -3.88
C LYS A 73 9.61 -6.98 -4.05
N ARG A 74 10.35 -5.97 -3.56
CA ARG A 74 9.99 -4.55 -3.71
C ARG A 74 9.98 -4.09 -5.17
N LEU A 75 10.85 -4.63 -6.01
CA LEU A 75 11.00 -4.24 -7.42
C LEU A 75 10.16 -5.08 -8.40
N LYS A 76 9.42 -6.09 -7.94
CA LYS A 76 8.64 -7.03 -8.78
C LYS A 76 9.47 -7.66 -9.91
N LEU A 77 10.65 -8.14 -9.57
CA LEU A 77 11.43 -8.94 -10.52
C LEU A 77 10.73 -10.30 -10.73
N PRO A 78 10.67 -10.82 -11.98
CA PRO A 78 10.13 -12.14 -12.25
C PRO A 78 10.74 -13.22 -11.35
N GLY A 79 9.91 -14.04 -10.70
CA GLY A 79 10.36 -15.09 -9.76
C GLY A 79 10.31 -14.72 -8.27
N PHE A 80 9.77 -13.55 -7.92
CA PHE A 80 9.55 -13.08 -6.54
C PHE A 80 8.04 -12.84 -6.27
N ASP A 81 7.19 -13.72 -6.78
CA ASP A 81 5.73 -13.52 -6.94
C ASP A 81 4.90 -13.66 -5.65
N ASP A 82 5.52 -14.06 -4.54
CA ASP A 82 4.83 -14.38 -3.28
C ASP A 82 4.55 -13.18 -2.36
N ALA A 83 4.92 -11.96 -2.78
CA ALA A 83 4.58 -10.74 -2.05
C ALA A 83 3.73 -9.83 -2.94
N GLY A 84 2.45 -9.72 -2.60
CA GLY A 84 1.64 -8.58 -3.06
C GLY A 84 2.35 -7.27 -2.72
N PRO A 85 2.05 -6.17 -3.46
CA PRO A 85 2.78 -4.92 -3.28
C PRO A 85 2.84 -4.54 -1.80
N ASP A 86 4.03 -4.30 -1.27
CA ASP A 86 4.17 -3.40 -0.12
C ASP A 86 3.47 -2.11 -0.57
N ALA A 87 2.32 -1.77 0.02
CA ALA A 87 1.51 -0.61 -0.35
C ALA A 87 2.20 0.74 -0.04
N GLY A 88 3.53 0.74 0.12
CA GLY A 88 4.26 1.79 0.80
C GLY A 88 3.96 1.79 2.30
N ALA A 89 4.58 2.74 3.00
CA ALA A 89 4.22 3.01 4.39
C ALA A 89 2.82 3.66 4.43
N GLY A 90 1.94 3.17 5.29
CA GLY A 90 0.55 3.62 5.35
C GLY A 90 0.09 3.79 6.79
N LEU A 91 -0.89 4.66 7.00
CA LEU A 91 -1.51 4.95 8.29
C LEU A 91 -3.02 5.00 8.14
N VAL A 92 -3.73 4.20 8.93
CA VAL A 92 -5.19 4.17 9.01
C VAL A 92 -5.60 4.56 10.42
N ALA A 93 -6.66 5.37 10.53
CA ALA A 93 -7.25 5.79 11.79
C ALA A 93 -8.70 5.33 11.85
N ALA A 94 -9.09 4.67 12.94
CA ALA A 94 -10.46 4.20 13.16
C ALA A 94 -10.90 4.41 14.62
N PRO A 95 -12.16 4.76 14.88
CA PRO A 95 -13.24 4.91 13.91
C PRO A 95 -13.15 6.23 13.11
N SER A 96 -13.83 6.25 11.97
CA SER A 96 -14.09 7.45 11.16
C SER A 96 -15.58 7.48 10.82
N PRO A 97 -16.34 8.54 11.16
CA PRO A 97 -15.88 9.74 11.87
C PRO A 97 -15.49 9.44 13.34
N THR A 98 -14.82 10.38 14.00
CA THR A 98 -14.44 10.27 15.42
C THR A 98 -15.00 11.39 16.29
N ALA A 99 -15.02 11.17 17.60
CA ALA A 99 -15.46 12.12 18.60
C ALA A 99 -14.31 13.02 19.09
N GLN A 100 -14.60 14.28 19.40
CA GLN A 100 -13.72 15.10 20.27
C GLN A 100 -13.51 14.40 21.63
N GLY A 101 -12.27 14.34 22.11
CA GLY A 101 -11.93 13.59 23.33
C GLY A 101 -12.13 12.07 23.20
N GLY A 102 -12.53 11.58 22.02
CA GLY A 102 -12.76 10.17 21.74
C GLY A 102 -11.45 9.38 21.61
N SER A 103 -11.57 8.06 21.61
CA SER A 103 -10.44 7.16 21.36
C SER A 103 -10.39 6.74 19.90
N VAL A 104 -9.22 6.85 19.28
CA VAL A 104 -8.94 6.42 17.91
C VAL A 104 -7.79 5.41 17.93
N THR A 105 -7.98 4.28 17.26
CA THR A 105 -6.92 3.31 17.00
C THR A 105 -6.24 3.64 15.69
N LEU A 106 -4.93 3.84 15.77
CA LEU A 106 -4.03 4.04 14.65
C LEU A 106 -3.37 2.71 14.29
N GLY A 107 -3.49 2.32 13.03
CA GLY A 107 -2.80 1.19 12.43
C GLY A 107 -1.82 1.69 11.37
N ALA A 108 -0.52 1.44 11.55
CA ALA A 108 0.50 1.80 10.57
C ALA A 108 1.32 0.58 10.13
N VAL A 109 1.76 0.60 8.88
CA VAL A 109 2.62 -0.41 8.26
C VAL A 109 3.73 0.25 7.47
N GLY A 110 4.81 -0.49 7.21
CA GLY A 110 5.94 -0.01 6.40
C GLY A 110 6.84 1.02 7.11
N LEU A 111 6.78 1.10 8.43
CA LEU A 111 7.71 1.91 9.25
C LEU A 111 9.02 1.14 9.48
N PRO A 112 10.11 1.81 9.88
CA PRO A 112 11.28 1.11 10.42
C PRO A 112 10.92 0.32 11.68
N GLY A 113 11.45 -0.89 11.81
CA GLY A 113 11.15 -1.75 12.96
C GLY A 113 11.90 -1.36 14.23
N SER A 114 11.33 -1.70 15.40
CA SER A 114 11.90 -1.44 16.73
C SER A 114 12.38 0.01 16.90
N THR A 115 11.60 0.96 16.39
CA THR A 115 11.97 2.37 16.31
C THR A 115 10.92 3.22 17.02
N ASP A 116 11.37 4.19 17.79
CA ASP A 116 10.48 5.15 18.45
C ASP A 116 9.86 6.11 17.43
N VAL A 117 8.58 6.39 17.63
CA VAL A 117 7.78 7.27 16.79
C VAL A 117 7.01 8.28 17.64
N THR A 118 6.87 9.49 17.10
CA THR A 118 5.97 10.53 17.61
C THR A 118 4.66 10.47 16.83
N ILE A 119 3.56 10.63 17.54
CA ILE A 119 2.20 10.65 17.00
C ILE A 119 1.65 12.05 17.22
N ALA A 120 1.25 12.71 16.14
CA ALA A 120 0.68 14.04 16.17
C ALA A 120 -0.71 14.05 15.51
N ALA A 121 -1.54 15.01 15.93
CA ALA A 121 -2.88 15.20 15.37
C ALA A 121 -3.17 16.69 15.18
N GLY A 122 -3.91 17.03 14.13
CA GLY A 122 -4.33 18.40 13.87
C GLY A 122 -5.11 18.57 12.57
N PRO A 123 -5.53 19.80 12.24
CA PRO A 123 -6.36 20.07 11.06
C PRO A 123 -5.59 19.90 9.74
N SER A 124 -4.26 19.86 9.81
CA SER A 124 -3.37 19.60 8.69
C SER A 124 -2.05 19.04 9.20
N VAL A 125 -1.22 18.54 8.28
CA VAL A 125 0.10 17.98 8.59
C VAL A 125 1.06 19.01 9.21
N ASP A 126 0.89 20.29 8.88
CA ASP A 126 1.74 21.39 9.38
C ASP A 126 1.25 21.97 10.71
N ALA A 127 -0.04 21.80 11.01
CA ALA A 127 -0.67 22.22 12.26
C ALA A 127 -0.85 21.05 13.25
N ALA A 128 -0.30 19.88 12.94
CA ALA A 128 -0.39 18.71 13.80
C ALA A 128 0.53 18.89 15.02
N GLU A 129 -0.04 18.73 16.21
CA GLU A 129 0.67 18.79 17.48
C GLU A 129 0.85 17.39 18.04
N GLU A 130 1.97 17.14 18.72
CA GLU A 130 2.26 15.84 19.32
C GLU A 130 1.26 15.51 20.42
N ILE A 131 0.64 14.34 20.33
CA ILE A 131 -0.36 13.84 21.29
C ILE A 131 0.11 12.58 22.02
N ALA A 132 1.05 11.84 21.43
CA ALA A 132 1.55 10.59 22.00
C ALA A 132 2.89 10.17 21.37
N THR A 133 3.54 9.21 22.01
CA THR A 133 4.72 8.51 21.49
C THR A 133 4.52 7.00 21.59
N ALA A 134 5.12 6.24 20.68
CA ALA A 134 5.09 4.78 20.71
C ALA A 134 6.38 4.19 20.11
N THR A 135 6.50 2.86 20.14
CA THR A 135 7.59 2.13 19.49
C THR A 135 6.99 1.14 18.48
N THR A 136 7.53 1.10 17.27
CA THR A 136 7.10 0.14 16.24
C THR A 136 7.55 -1.28 16.57
N SER A 137 6.82 -2.27 16.05
CA SER A 137 7.23 -3.68 16.13
C SER A 137 8.54 -3.93 15.38
N ASP A 138 9.15 -5.10 15.57
CA ASP A 138 10.28 -5.59 14.77
C ASP A 138 9.99 -5.63 13.26
N ARG A 139 8.72 -5.82 12.89
CA ARG A 139 8.25 -5.83 11.49
C ARG A 139 7.89 -4.45 10.94
N GLY A 140 8.06 -3.37 11.70
CA GLY A 140 7.74 -2.04 11.20
C GLY A 140 6.24 -1.74 11.17
N THR A 141 5.47 -2.36 12.06
CA THR A 141 4.05 -2.10 12.25
C THR A 141 3.80 -1.34 13.55
N LEU A 142 2.72 -0.57 13.59
CA LEU A 142 2.24 0.12 14.78
C LEU A 142 0.74 -0.11 14.91
N GLN A 143 0.29 -0.48 16.11
CA GLN A 143 -1.12 -0.47 16.48
C GLN A 143 -1.24 0.18 17.85
N VAL A 144 -1.86 1.35 17.92
CA VAL A 144 -1.92 2.16 19.14
C VAL A 144 -3.24 2.90 19.24
N THR A 145 -3.81 3.00 20.44
CA THR A 145 -5.00 3.81 20.70
C THR A 145 -4.59 5.14 21.30
N VAL A 146 -5.03 6.23 20.69
CA VAL A 146 -4.77 7.61 21.10
C VAL A 146 -6.09 8.34 21.38
N THR A 147 -6.01 9.42 22.16
CA THR A 147 -7.15 10.29 22.43
C THR A 147 -7.14 11.46 21.45
N VAL A 148 -8.30 11.74 20.84
CA VAL A 148 -8.51 12.92 19.98
C VAL A 148 -8.46 14.17 20.86
N PRO A 149 -7.70 15.22 20.49
CA PRO A 149 -7.67 16.47 21.26
C PRO A 149 -9.08 17.05 21.47
N GLU A 150 -9.35 17.59 22.67
CA GLU A 150 -10.66 18.18 23.00
C GLU A 150 -10.95 19.47 22.23
N ASP A 151 -9.90 20.16 21.77
CA ASP A 151 -9.97 21.39 20.99
C ASP A 151 -10.01 21.15 19.47
N ALA A 152 -10.02 19.88 19.02
CA ALA A 152 -10.17 19.52 17.61
C ALA A 152 -11.52 20.05 17.10
N ALA A 153 -11.50 21.04 16.21
CA ALA A 153 -12.71 21.70 15.74
C ALA A 153 -13.69 20.70 15.08
N PRO A 154 -14.99 20.69 15.46
CA PRO A 154 -15.99 19.91 14.75
C PRO A 154 -16.07 20.38 13.30
N ASP A 155 -16.43 19.49 12.39
CA ASP A 155 -16.57 19.75 10.94
C ASP A 155 -15.27 20.15 10.21
N MET A 156 -14.14 20.21 10.92
CA MET A 156 -12.83 20.34 10.31
C MET A 156 -12.20 18.95 10.13
N PRO A 157 -11.47 18.73 9.03
CA PRO A 157 -10.74 17.48 8.83
C PRO A 157 -9.67 17.34 9.90
N LEU A 158 -9.57 16.17 10.53
CA LEU A 158 -8.45 15.81 11.42
C LEU A 158 -7.55 14.82 10.69
N VAL A 159 -6.25 15.07 10.72
CA VAL A 159 -5.24 14.12 10.25
C VAL A 159 -4.37 13.67 11.41
N PHE A 160 -3.96 12.41 11.37
CA PHE A 160 -2.91 11.88 12.23
C PHE A 160 -1.61 11.76 11.45
N VAL A 161 -0.51 12.02 12.14
CA VAL A 161 0.84 11.91 11.61
C VAL A 161 1.63 11.01 12.53
N VAL A 162 2.29 10.00 11.97
CA VAL A 162 3.28 9.18 12.68
C VAL A 162 4.64 9.43 12.02
N GLU A 163 5.60 9.88 12.82
CA GLU A 163 6.95 10.21 12.35
C GLU A 163 7.99 9.48 13.22
N THR A 164 9.03 8.93 12.60
CA THR A 164 10.14 8.32 13.35
C THR A 164 10.94 9.38 14.09
N ALA A 165 11.49 9.05 15.26
CA ALA A 165 12.27 9.99 16.07
C ALA A 165 13.48 10.60 15.33
N ASP A 166 14.03 9.87 14.36
CA ASP A 166 15.11 10.31 13.48
C ASP A 166 14.65 11.11 12.24
N LYS A 167 13.33 11.31 12.09
CA LYS A 167 12.65 12.06 11.01
C LYS A 167 12.90 11.52 9.60
N ARG A 168 13.30 10.26 9.46
CA ARG A 168 13.52 9.63 8.15
C ARG A 168 12.22 9.16 7.49
N VAL A 169 11.23 8.76 8.28
CA VAL A 169 9.95 8.25 7.77
C VAL A 169 8.81 8.99 8.43
N ARG A 170 7.88 9.45 7.60
CA ARG A 170 6.64 10.12 8.01
C ARG A 170 5.48 9.51 7.24
N VAL A 171 4.45 9.08 7.94
CA VAL A 171 3.18 8.61 7.37
C VAL A 171 2.03 9.44 7.91
N VAL A 172 1.02 9.64 7.07
CA VAL A 172 -0.13 10.50 7.36
C VAL A 172 -1.39 9.72 7.07
N SER A 173 -2.39 9.84 7.95
CA SER A 173 -3.69 9.23 7.72
C SER A 173 -4.47 9.98 6.63
N GLU A 174 -5.53 9.36 6.14
CA GLU A 174 -6.58 10.15 5.51
C GLU A 174 -7.20 11.14 6.51
N ALA A 175 -7.80 12.20 5.99
CA ALA A 175 -8.56 13.13 6.80
C ALA A 175 -9.82 12.45 7.32
N ILE A 176 -10.00 12.44 8.64
CA ILE A 176 -11.21 11.91 9.27
C ILE A 176 -12.08 13.07 9.78
N PRO A 177 -13.41 12.98 9.66
CA PRO A 177 -14.30 13.98 10.26
C PRO A 177 -14.30 13.87 11.79
N VAL A 178 -14.37 15.02 12.45
CA VAL A 178 -14.53 15.13 13.90
C VAL A 178 -15.93 15.61 14.23
N VAL A 179 -16.58 14.91 15.17
CA VAL A 179 -17.90 15.24 15.68
C VAL A 179 -17.78 15.78 17.10
N ALA A 180 -18.56 16.82 17.41
CA ALA A 180 -18.57 17.42 18.73
C ALA A 180 -19.05 16.40 19.79
N ALA A 181 -18.34 16.33 20.92
CA ALA A 181 -18.68 15.39 21.98
C ALA A 181 -20.10 15.60 22.53
N ALA A 182 -20.62 16.83 22.47
CA ALA A 182 -21.96 17.19 22.92
C ALA A 182 -23.09 16.62 22.04
N ASP A 183 -22.79 16.29 20.77
CA ASP A 183 -23.77 15.78 19.82
C ASP A 183 -23.83 14.25 19.80
N ILE A 184 -22.93 13.59 20.53
CA ILE A 184 -22.86 12.14 20.62
C ILE A 184 -23.89 11.62 21.61
N VAL A 185 -24.69 10.68 21.14
CA VAL A 185 -25.60 9.88 21.95
C VAL A 185 -25.03 8.49 22.17
N ARG A 186 -25.26 7.95 23.37
CA ARG A 186 -24.91 6.57 23.74
C ARG A 186 -26.19 5.80 23.98
N ILE A 187 -26.41 4.76 23.18
CA ILE A 187 -27.59 3.90 23.29
C ILE A 187 -27.13 2.46 23.55
N SER A 188 -27.55 1.89 24.67
CA SER A 188 -27.43 0.45 24.94
C SER A 188 -28.70 -0.26 24.48
N GLY A 189 -28.55 -1.44 23.89
CA GLY A 189 -29.70 -2.22 23.42
C GLY A 189 -29.32 -3.57 22.81
N THR A 190 -30.28 -4.16 22.09
CA THR A 190 -30.10 -5.43 21.37
C THR A 190 -30.34 -5.26 19.87
N LEU A 191 -29.41 -5.75 19.06
CA LEU A 191 -29.56 -5.74 17.60
C LEU A 191 -30.77 -6.58 17.20
N SER A 192 -31.59 -6.07 16.29
CA SER A 192 -32.88 -6.64 15.90
C SER A 192 -32.96 -6.83 14.39
N LYS A 193 -33.94 -7.64 13.96
CA LYS A 193 -34.27 -7.86 12.55
C LYS A 193 -35.39 -6.94 12.06
N GLU A 194 -35.72 -5.90 12.82
CA GLU A 194 -36.80 -4.96 12.51
C GLU A 194 -36.43 -3.95 11.42
N GLY A 195 -35.11 -3.73 11.22
CA GLY A 195 -34.59 -2.85 10.19
C GLY A 195 -34.66 -3.47 8.80
N VAL A 196 -35.23 -2.75 7.83
CA VAL A 196 -35.35 -3.20 6.45
C VAL A 196 -34.21 -2.65 5.59
N GLU A 197 -33.94 -1.35 5.71
CA GLU A 197 -32.89 -0.67 4.92
C GLU A 197 -31.53 -0.73 5.63
N CYS A 198 -31.55 -0.58 6.95
CA CYS A 198 -30.35 -0.52 7.78
C CYS A 198 -30.51 -1.44 8.98
N PRO A 199 -29.42 -1.95 9.58
CA PRO A 199 -29.49 -2.65 10.85
C PRO A 199 -30.27 -1.86 11.89
N ALA A 200 -31.03 -2.55 12.73
CA ALA A 200 -31.82 -1.91 13.77
C ALA A 200 -31.39 -2.35 15.15
N LEU A 201 -31.42 -1.43 16.10
CA LEU A 201 -31.15 -1.65 17.52
C LEU A 201 -32.42 -1.32 18.29
N ARG A 202 -32.89 -2.26 19.12
CA ARG A 202 -33.90 -1.93 20.11
C ARG A 202 -33.21 -1.51 21.39
N GLY A 203 -33.34 -0.22 21.71
CA GLY A 203 -32.74 0.37 22.91
C GLY A 203 -33.35 -0.20 24.18
N ASP A 204 -32.58 -0.12 25.28
CA ASP A 204 -33.05 -0.46 26.63
C ASP A 204 -34.21 0.45 27.08
N ASP A 205 -34.36 1.61 26.44
CA ASP A 205 -35.48 2.54 26.58
C ASP A 205 -36.76 2.11 25.83
N GLY A 206 -36.68 0.99 25.10
CA GLY A 206 -37.77 0.44 24.30
C GLY A 206 -37.93 1.08 22.92
N MET A 207 -37.11 2.08 22.57
CA MET A 207 -37.17 2.76 21.27
C MET A 207 -36.46 1.95 20.18
N LEU A 208 -36.90 2.15 18.93
CA LEU A 208 -36.24 1.57 17.76
C LEU A 208 -35.29 2.58 17.13
N TYR A 209 -34.03 2.19 17.04
CA TYR A 209 -32.98 2.94 16.37
C TYR A 209 -32.56 2.22 15.10
N THR A 210 -32.34 2.95 14.03
CA THR A 210 -31.72 2.45 12.80
C THR A 210 -30.27 2.92 12.74
N LEU A 211 -29.36 2.03 12.36
CA LEU A 211 -27.92 2.26 12.40
C LEU A 211 -27.41 2.53 10.99
N ALA A 212 -27.04 3.77 10.69
CA ALA A 212 -26.33 4.12 9.47
C ALA A 212 -24.84 3.80 9.66
N ILE A 213 -24.46 2.60 9.22
CA ILE A 213 -23.09 2.06 9.30
C ILE A 213 -22.81 1.19 8.07
N ASP A 214 -21.55 1.17 7.63
CA ASP A 214 -21.07 0.29 6.56
C ASP A 214 -20.86 -1.14 7.09
N GLY A 215 -21.98 -1.83 7.35
CA GLY A 215 -22.01 -3.21 7.83
C GLY A 215 -21.81 -3.36 9.35
N LEU A 216 -22.18 -4.53 9.87
CA LEU A 216 -22.12 -4.86 11.31
C LEU A 216 -20.83 -5.56 11.72
N GLY A 217 -19.92 -5.86 10.80
CA GLY A 217 -18.77 -6.72 11.09
C GLY A 217 -19.21 -8.09 11.61
N ASP A 218 -18.72 -8.47 12.79
CA ASP A 218 -19.03 -9.74 13.46
C ASP A 218 -20.34 -9.71 14.28
N PHE A 219 -21.02 -8.57 14.36
CA PHE A 219 -22.25 -8.44 15.13
C PHE A 219 -23.47 -8.97 14.36
N GLU A 220 -24.35 -9.66 15.07
CA GLU A 220 -25.57 -10.24 14.53
C GLU A 220 -26.82 -9.78 15.30
N PRO A 221 -28.01 -9.83 14.67
CA PRO A 221 -29.26 -9.63 15.39
C PRO A 221 -29.41 -10.61 16.56
N GLY A 222 -29.60 -10.06 17.76
CA GLY A 222 -29.61 -10.78 19.04
C GLY A 222 -28.48 -10.34 19.97
N ASP A 223 -27.40 -9.75 19.43
CA ASP A 223 -26.28 -9.27 20.22
C ASP A 223 -26.65 -8.04 21.03
N ARG A 224 -26.15 -8.00 22.28
CA ARG A 224 -26.28 -6.84 23.14
C ARG A 224 -25.08 -5.92 22.93
N VAL A 225 -25.35 -4.67 22.63
CA VAL A 225 -24.33 -3.69 22.26
C VAL A 225 -24.58 -2.34 22.90
N GLU A 226 -23.51 -1.57 23.04
CA GLU A 226 -23.55 -0.13 23.25
C GLU A 226 -23.10 0.54 21.95
N VAL A 227 -23.91 1.47 21.46
CA VAL A 227 -23.65 2.23 20.24
C VAL A 227 -23.41 3.68 20.63
N GLU A 228 -22.29 4.23 20.18
CA GLU A 228 -22.04 5.66 20.16
C GLU A 228 -22.26 6.18 18.73
N GLY A 229 -22.98 7.28 18.60
CA GLY A 229 -23.23 7.88 17.30
C GLY A 229 -23.92 9.22 17.42
N THR A 230 -24.31 9.78 16.28
CA THR A 230 -25.07 11.04 16.21
C THR A 230 -26.40 10.84 15.53
N PRO A 231 -27.48 11.52 15.98
CA PRO A 231 -28.75 11.52 15.27
C PRO A 231 -28.59 12.01 13.83
N ALA A 232 -29.08 11.24 12.86
CA ALA A 232 -29.09 11.64 11.46
C ALA A 232 -30.48 12.18 11.08
N GLU A 233 -30.58 13.49 10.83
CA GLU A 233 -31.84 14.14 10.47
C GLU A 233 -32.35 13.73 9.08
N ILE A 234 -31.44 13.43 8.15
CA ILE A 234 -31.75 12.96 6.80
C ILE A 234 -31.09 11.60 6.63
N SER A 235 -31.89 10.57 6.40
CA SER A 235 -31.41 9.21 6.25
C SER A 235 -32.30 8.42 5.31
N ILE A 236 -31.70 7.44 4.62
CA ILE A 236 -32.45 6.41 3.91
C ILE A 236 -33.05 5.39 4.87
N CYS A 237 -32.61 5.31 6.13
CA CYS A 237 -33.09 4.31 7.09
C CYS A 237 -34.43 4.75 7.71
N THR A 238 -35.55 4.48 7.04
CA THR A 238 -36.86 5.08 7.38
C THR A 238 -37.64 4.43 8.53
N GLN A 239 -37.10 3.39 9.19
CA GLN A 239 -37.85 2.55 10.14
C GLN A 239 -37.74 2.99 11.62
N GLY A 240 -36.96 4.03 11.93
CA GLY A 240 -36.73 4.46 13.30
C GLY A 240 -35.91 5.74 13.41
N THR A 241 -35.46 6.06 14.63
CA THR A 241 -34.51 7.16 14.83
C THR A 241 -33.16 6.72 14.28
N THR A 242 -32.66 7.39 13.24
CA THR A 242 -31.38 7.01 12.64
C THR A 242 -30.22 7.55 13.46
N LEU A 243 -29.24 6.70 13.73
CA LEU A 243 -27.94 7.07 14.27
C LEU A 243 -26.85 6.82 13.22
N GLY A 244 -26.06 7.84 12.91
CA GLY A 244 -24.75 7.67 12.28
C GLY A 244 -23.78 7.07 13.29
N VAL A 245 -23.37 5.83 13.10
CA VAL A 245 -22.58 5.11 14.09
C VAL A 245 -21.12 5.54 14.03
N ILE A 246 -20.58 5.93 15.19
CA ILE A 246 -19.16 6.22 15.39
C ILE A 246 -18.46 4.98 15.93
N SER A 247 -19.02 4.37 16.98
CA SER A 247 -18.45 3.18 17.59
C SER A 247 -19.56 2.24 18.07
N MET A 248 -19.24 0.95 18.11
CA MET A 248 -20.15 -0.07 18.60
C MET A 248 -19.34 -1.16 19.30
N VAL A 249 -19.74 -1.49 20.53
CA VAL A 249 -19.05 -2.47 21.36
C VAL A 249 -20.03 -3.48 21.94
N ALA A 250 -19.59 -4.73 22.08
CA ALA A 250 -20.38 -5.78 22.71
C ALA A 250 -20.55 -5.51 24.22
N LEU A 251 -21.77 -5.63 24.71
CA LEU A 251 -22.06 -5.68 26.15
C LEU A 251 -22.15 -7.13 26.59
N LYS A 252 -21.45 -7.47 27.68
CA LYS A 252 -21.50 -8.79 28.31
C LYS A 252 -22.74 -8.98 29.17
#